data_AF-A0A3D2UB77-F1
#
_entry.id   AF-A0A3D2UB77-F1
#
_cell.length_a   1.000
_cell.length_b   1.000
_cell.length_c   1.000
_cell.angle_alpha   90.00
_cell.angle_beta   90.00
_cell.angle_gamma   90.00
#
_symmetry.space_group_name_H-M   'P 1'
#
loop_
_entity.id
_entity.type
_entity.pdbx_description
1 polymer ?
#
loop_
_entity_poly.entity_id
_entity_poly.type
_entity_poly.pdbx_seq_one_letter_code
_entity_poly.pdbx_strand_id
1 'polypeptide(L)'
;MSLDDQQRYWRKISPEATLASQRHRLIWEHDPMTTAKLLETQLTSTNANPTFSEAVLTLSDGTRLCFHHSVDQRWAKAVGPDGDESASGVATELIEQIDGFRLNAKHLDIQFRDGSRFDRPLPHGPRD
;
A
#
# COMPACT_ATOMS: atom_id res chain seq x y z
N MET A 1 -23.83 -57.79 -3.14
CA MET A 1 -24.83 -56.70 -3.02
C MET A 1 -24.11 -55.40 -3.30
N SER A 2 -24.42 -54.82 -4.46
CA SER A 2 -23.62 -53.80 -5.16
C SER A 2 -24.03 -52.40 -4.75
N LEU A 3 -23.05 -51.50 -4.66
CA LEU A 3 -23.14 -50.07 -4.37
C LEU A 3 -23.80 -49.26 -5.52
N ASP A 4 -24.74 -49.87 -6.25
CA ASP A 4 -25.30 -49.37 -7.50
C ASP A 4 -26.57 -48.52 -7.33
N ASP A 5 -27.11 -48.40 -6.11
CA ASP A 5 -28.42 -47.76 -5.90
C ASP A 5 -28.35 -46.29 -5.44
N GLN A 6 -27.20 -45.78 -5.02
CA GLN A 6 -27.05 -44.37 -4.58
C GLN A 6 -26.67 -43.36 -5.68
N GLN A 7 -26.50 -43.79 -6.94
CA GLN A 7 -26.08 -42.91 -8.05
C GLN A 7 -27.19 -42.42 -8.99
N ARG A 8 -28.47 -42.65 -8.66
CA ARG A 8 -29.61 -42.41 -9.59
C ARG A 8 -30.50 -41.20 -9.30
N TYR A 9 -30.08 -40.23 -8.48
CA TYR A 9 -30.93 -39.06 -8.20
C TYR A 9 -30.41 -37.67 -8.62
N TRP A 10 -29.24 -37.55 -9.28
CA TRP A 10 -28.73 -36.21 -9.65
C TRP A 10 -28.10 -36.12 -11.05
N ARG A 11 -28.68 -36.81 -12.04
CA ARG A 11 -28.37 -36.53 -13.45
C ARG A 11 -29.65 -36.42 -14.27
N LYS A 12 -29.68 -35.38 -15.12
CA LYS A 12 -30.80 -34.78 -15.87
C LYS A 12 -31.45 -33.71 -14.99
N ILE A 13 -31.10 -32.43 -15.09
CA ILE A 13 -31.11 -31.60 -16.30
C ILE A 13 -30.09 -30.45 -16.14
N SER A 14 -29.15 -30.31 -17.08
CA SER A 14 -28.42 -29.07 -17.39
C SER A 14 -28.63 -28.82 -18.89
N PRO A 15 -28.49 -27.61 -19.46
CA PRO A 15 -28.05 -26.32 -18.90
C PRO A 15 -29.02 -25.16 -19.23
N GLU A 16 -29.10 -24.10 -18.41
CA GLU A 16 -29.49 -22.71 -18.78
C GLU A 16 -29.88 -21.95 -17.51
N ALA A 17 -28.87 -21.43 -16.81
CA ALA A 17 -29.04 -20.32 -15.88
C ALA A 17 -28.04 -19.24 -16.30
N THR A 18 -28.38 -18.58 -17.40
CA THR A 18 -27.68 -17.44 -17.95
C THR A 18 -28.10 -16.18 -17.17
N LEU A 19 -27.10 -15.51 -16.60
CA LEU A 19 -27.05 -14.10 -16.20
C LEU A 19 -27.92 -13.63 -15.01
N ALA A 20 -27.31 -13.50 -13.83
CA ALA A 20 -26.77 -12.20 -13.35
C ALA A 20 -26.34 -12.30 -11.87
N SER A 21 -25.27 -11.60 -11.51
CA SER A 21 -24.75 -11.39 -10.14
C SER A 21 -23.74 -12.37 -9.57
N GLN A 22 -22.91 -12.97 -10.42
CA GLN A 22 -21.59 -13.47 -9.97
C GLN A 22 -20.52 -13.05 -10.99
N ARG A 23 -20.03 -11.82 -10.87
CA ARG A 23 -18.71 -11.43 -11.41
C ARG A 23 -17.65 -11.69 -10.34
N HIS A 24 -17.63 -12.90 -9.81
CA HIS A 24 -16.51 -13.43 -9.03
C HIS A 24 -15.66 -14.26 -9.97
N ARG A 25 -14.70 -13.62 -10.64
CA ARG A 25 -13.54 -14.31 -11.18
C ARG A 25 -12.42 -13.33 -11.50
N LEU A 26 -11.19 -13.80 -11.26
CA LEU A 26 -9.89 -13.32 -11.76
C LEU A 26 -9.25 -12.31 -10.78
N ILE A 27 -8.12 -12.56 -10.11
CA ILE A 27 -7.05 -13.56 -10.26
C ILE A 27 -6.37 -13.73 -8.88
N TRP A 28 -6.02 -14.95 -8.48
CA TRP A 28 -4.95 -15.17 -7.49
C TRP A 28 -3.61 -15.00 -8.22
N GLU A 29 -3.37 -13.81 -8.74
CA GLU A 29 -2.06 -13.41 -9.19
C GLU A 29 -1.21 -13.32 -7.93
N HIS A 30 0.03 -13.80 -8.00
CA HIS A 30 1.07 -13.23 -7.16
C HIS A 30 0.86 -11.73 -7.20
N ASP A 31 0.41 -11.12 -6.10
CA ASP A 31 0.52 -9.68 -5.94
C ASP A 31 2.00 -9.42 -6.25
N PRO A 32 2.35 -8.79 -7.40
CA PRO A 32 3.73 -8.45 -7.61
C PRO A 32 4.10 -7.61 -6.38
N MET A 33 5.24 -7.91 -5.76
CA MET A 33 5.74 -7.14 -4.62
C MET A 33 6.02 -5.72 -5.14
N THR A 34 4.98 -4.91 -5.23
CA THR A 34 5.06 -3.53 -5.68
C THR A 34 5.68 -2.72 -4.57
N THR A 35 6.35 -1.64 -4.95
CA THR A 35 6.99 -0.75 -3.98
C THR A 35 5.99 -0.19 -2.97
N ALA A 36 4.75 0.10 -3.38
CA ALA A 36 3.69 0.52 -2.47
C ALA A 36 3.34 -0.54 -1.41
N LYS A 37 3.25 -1.82 -1.80
CA LYS A 37 2.94 -2.92 -0.88
C LYS A 37 4.10 -3.24 0.05
N LEU A 38 5.34 -3.08 -0.43
CA LEU A 38 6.54 -3.14 0.42
C LEU A 38 6.49 -2.03 1.47
N LEU A 39 6.20 -0.79 1.07
CA LEU A 39 6.04 0.32 2.00
C LEU A 39 4.93 0.02 3.03
N GLU A 40 3.75 -0.42 2.60
CA GLU A 40 2.65 -0.76 3.51
C GLU A 40 3.03 -1.83 4.53
N THR A 41 3.71 -2.89 4.09
CA THR A 41 4.10 -4.01 4.97
C THR A 41 5.16 -3.57 5.98
N GLN A 42 6.04 -2.66 5.60
CA GLN A 42 7.12 -2.16 6.45
C GLN A 42 6.71 -0.95 7.28
N LEU A 43 5.53 -0.36 7.04
CA LEU A 43 5.12 0.88 7.68
C LEU A 43 4.64 0.65 9.11
N THR A 44 5.43 1.11 10.06
CA THR A 44 5.07 1.06 11.49
C THR A 44 4.18 2.24 11.87
N SER A 45 4.60 3.46 11.51
CA SER A 45 3.92 4.69 11.95
C SER A 45 3.97 5.76 10.87
N THR A 46 2.93 6.59 10.85
CA THR A 46 2.85 7.78 10.00
C THR A 46 2.59 8.98 10.90
N ASN A 47 3.47 9.98 10.82
CA ASN A 47 3.31 11.23 11.54
C ASN A 47 3.40 12.39 10.54
N ALA A 48 2.58 13.42 10.73
CA ALA A 48 2.68 14.65 9.96
C ALA A 48 2.63 15.85 10.90
N ASN A 49 3.34 16.91 10.53
CA ASN A 49 3.30 18.14 11.30
C ASN A 49 1.91 18.80 11.20
N PRO A 50 1.52 19.68 12.13
CA PRO A 50 0.18 20.28 12.15
C PRO A 50 -0.10 21.21 10.97
N THR A 51 0.93 21.72 10.29
CA THR A 51 0.78 22.53 9.07
C THR A 51 0.69 21.67 7.81
N PHE A 52 0.76 20.33 7.94
CA PHE A 52 0.80 19.37 6.85
C PHE A 52 1.83 19.71 5.78
N SER A 53 2.93 20.32 6.21
CA SER A 53 4.07 20.66 5.36
C SER A 53 5.15 19.59 5.45
N GLU A 54 5.12 18.77 6.50
CA GLU A 54 6.09 17.70 6.70
C GLU A 54 5.38 16.41 7.11
N ALA A 55 5.84 15.29 6.57
CA ALA A 55 5.40 13.97 6.96
C ALA A 55 6.59 13.04 7.15
N VAL A 56 6.51 12.17 8.15
CA VAL A 56 7.52 11.18 8.49
C VAL A 56 6.84 9.82 8.56
N LEU A 57 7.31 8.89 7.73
CA LEU A 57 6.93 7.49 7.78
C LEU A 57 8.05 6.73 8.47
N THR A 58 7.74 6.07 9.58
CA THR A 58 8.69 5.20 10.29
C THR A 58 8.45 3.76 9.86
N LEU A 59 9.52 3.10 9.42
CA LEU A 59 9.49 1.72 8.96
C LEU A 59 9.86 0.75 10.09
N SER A 60 9.56 -0.53 9.92
CA SER A 60 9.84 -1.60 10.90
C SER A 60 11.32 -1.82 11.18
N ASP A 61 12.18 -1.49 10.21
CA ASP A 61 13.64 -1.50 10.35
C ASP A 61 14.17 -0.29 11.14
N GLY A 62 13.30 0.62 11.58
CA GLY A 62 13.66 1.86 12.29
C GLY A 62 14.11 3.00 11.38
N THR A 63 14.33 2.73 10.09
CA THR A 63 14.52 3.76 9.07
C THR A 63 13.26 4.59 8.86
N ARG A 64 13.42 5.81 8.35
CA ARG A 64 12.34 6.80 8.18
C ARG A 64 12.37 7.41 6.79
N LEU A 65 11.20 7.59 6.19
CA LEU A 65 11.00 8.44 5.02
C LEU A 65 10.44 9.78 5.46
N CYS A 66 11.21 10.84 5.24
CA CYS A 66 10.84 12.21 5.58
C CYS A 66 10.45 12.95 4.30
N PHE A 67 9.30 13.60 4.33
CA PHE A 67 8.75 14.39 3.24
C PHE A 67 8.59 15.83 3.71
N HIS A 68 8.99 16.77 2.86
CA HIS A 68 8.73 18.18 3.06
C HIS A 68 8.09 18.76 1.80
N HIS A 69 6.98 19.45 2.00
CA HIS A 69 6.19 20.10 0.97
C HIS A 69 5.81 21.50 1.45
N SER A 70 6.54 22.49 0.97
CA SER A 70 6.22 23.90 1.08
C SER A 70 6.25 24.55 -0.30
N VAL A 71 5.78 25.79 -0.40
CA VAL A 71 5.76 26.55 -1.67
C VAL A 71 7.18 26.74 -2.22
N ASP A 72 8.17 26.82 -1.32
CA ASP A 72 9.56 27.12 -1.66
C ASP A 72 10.44 25.85 -1.74
N GLN A 73 10.08 24.80 -1.00
CA GLN A 73 10.87 23.58 -0.91
C GLN A 73 10.00 22.33 -1.03
N ARG A 74 10.40 21.41 -1.91
CA ARG A 74 9.78 20.10 -2.04
C ARG A 74 10.87 19.04 -2.13
N TRP A 75 11.01 18.24 -1.09
CA TRP A 75 11.97 17.15 -1.03
C TRP A 75 11.40 15.95 -0.28
N ALA A 76 11.95 14.78 -0.59
CA ALA A 76 11.75 13.56 0.17
C ALA A 76 13.13 12.95 0.41
N LYS A 77 13.35 12.38 1.59
CA LYS A 77 14.64 11.80 1.96
C LYS A 77 14.47 10.58 2.85
N ALA A 78 15.38 9.64 2.69
CA ALA A 78 15.54 8.51 3.59
C ALA A 78 16.47 8.90 4.74
N VAL A 79 16.11 8.49 5.95
CA VAL A 79 16.88 8.74 7.16
C VAL A 79 17.00 7.44 7.94
N GLY A 80 18.21 7.10 8.37
CA GLY A 80 18.48 5.94 9.20
C GLY A 80 17.84 6.01 10.60
N PRO A 81 17.88 4.88 11.33
CA PRO A 81 17.44 4.83 12.72
C PRO A 81 18.18 5.85 13.61
N ASP A 82 19.48 6.06 13.40
CA ASP A 82 20.30 7.04 14.13
C ASP A 82 20.17 8.49 13.62
N GLY A 83 19.35 8.74 12.60
CA GLY A 83 19.27 10.07 11.96
C GLY A 83 20.26 10.28 10.82
N ASP A 84 21.07 9.26 10.50
CA ASP A 84 22.06 9.34 9.44
C ASP A 84 21.42 9.17 8.05
N GLU A 85 21.66 10.13 7.16
CA GLU A 85 21.13 10.14 5.79
C GLU A 85 21.88 9.19 4.85
N SER A 86 23.03 8.66 5.29
CA SER A 86 23.81 7.66 4.54
C SER A 86 23.45 6.23 4.92
N ALA A 87 22.48 6.03 5.81
CA ALA A 87 22.09 4.72 6.28
C ALA A 87 21.46 3.89 5.15
N SER A 88 21.97 2.67 4.98
CA SER A 88 21.35 1.66 4.12
C SER A 88 20.12 1.08 4.82
N GLY A 89 19.07 0.77 4.06
CA GLY A 89 17.87 0.14 4.57
C GLY A 89 16.64 0.40 3.69
N VAL A 90 15.49 -0.07 4.16
CA VAL A 90 14.24 -0.05 3.38
C VAL A 90 13.85 1.37 2.94
N ALA A 91 14.04 2.39 3.80
CA ALA A 91 13.74 3.77 3.41
C ALA A 91 14.59 4.24 2.21
N THR A 92 15.86 3.83 2.14
CA THR A 92 16.78 4.20 1.06
C THR A 92 16.39 3.53 -0.25
N GLU A 93 15.99 2.26 -0.20
CA GLU A 93 15.45 1.57 -1.39
C GLU A 93 14.13 2.20 -1.84
N LEU A 94 13.24 2.57 -0.90
CA LEU A 94 11.96 3.19 -1.22
C LEU A 94 12.13 4.60 -1.80
N ILE A 95 13.05 5.43 -1.29
CA ILE A 95 13.23 6.81 -1.77
C ILE A 95 13.74 6.84 -3.22
N GLU A 96 14.59 5.91 -3.62
CA GLU A 96 15.05 5.80 -5.01
C GLU A 96 13.93 5.42 -5.98
N GLN A 97 12.89 4.76 -5.47
CA GLN A 97 11.73 4.32 -6.23
C GLN A 97 10.58 5.33 -6.23
N ILE A 98 10.64 6.38 -5.41
CA ILE A 98 9.65 7.45 -5.43
C ILE A 98 9.82 8.25 -6.73
N ASP A 99 8.76 8.27 -7.53
CA ASP A 99 8.65 9.13 -8.71
C ASP A 99 8.10 10.52 -8.33
N GLY A 100 7.14 10.55 -7.41
CA GLY A 100 6.59 11.78 -6.87
C GLY A 100 5.76 11.56 -5.63
N PHE A 101 5.50 12.64 -4.90
CA PHE A 101 4.60 12.60 -3.74
C PHE A 101 3.77 13.86 -3.64
N ARG A 102 2.57 13.77 -3.09
CA ARG A 102 1.71 14.91 -2.76
C ARG A 102 1.32 14.82 -1.30
N LEU A 103 1.74 15.83 -0.56
CA LEU A 103 1.37 15.99 0.84
C LEU A 103 0.28 17.07 0.94
N ASN A 104 -0.90 16.68 1.41
CA ASN A 104 -2.02 17.59 1.65
C ASN A 104 -2.50 17.45 3.10
N ALA A 105 -3.33 18.38 3.56
CA ALA A 105 -3.95 18.36 4.90
C ALA A 105 -4.84 17.14 5.22
N LYS A 106 -5.01 16.22 4.27
CA LYS A 106 -5.86 15.04 4.40
C LYS A 106 -5.10 13.73 4.17
N HIS A 107 -4.26 13.69 3.14
CA HIS A 107 -3.59 12.46 2.68
C HIS A 107 -2.13 12.75 2.36
N LEU A 108 -1.30 11.76 2.65
CA LEU A 108 0.01 11.60 2.02
C LEU A 108 -0.16 10.61 0.86
N ASP A 109 0.18 11.10 -0.32
CA ASP A 109 0.10 10.37 -1.57
C ASP A 109 1.50 10.20 -2.15
N ILE A 110 1.90 8.99 -2.50
CA ILE A 110 3.22 8.67 -3.03
C ILE A 110 3.05 7.83 -4.29
N GLN A 111 3.62 8.31 -5.39
CA GLN A 111 3.72 7.62 -6.67
C GLN A 111 5.11 7.02 -6.79
N PHE A 112 5.18 5.72 -7.08
CA PHE A 112 6.43 5.02 -7.33
C PHE A 112 6.68 4.84 -8.83
N ARG A 113 7.95 4.65 -9.19
CA ARG A 113 8.41 4.42 -10.58
C ARG A 113 7.84 3.14 -11.21
N ASP A 114 7.55 2.15 -10.37
CA ASP A 114 6.86 0.91 -10.76
C ASP A 114 5.38 1.15 -11.17
N GLY A 115 4.87 2.37 -11.02
CA GLY A 115 3.48 2.73 -11.31
C GLY A 115 2.53 2.50 -10.15
N SER A 116 2.97 1.79 -9.11
CA SER A 116 2.23 1.62 -7.86
C SER A 116 2.11 2.93 -7.07
N ARG A 117 1.06 3.03 -6.26
CA ARG A 117 0.69 4.24 -5.52
C ARG A 117 0.33 3.90 -4.09
N PHE A 118 0.85 4.70 -3.15
CA PHE A 118 0.52 4.62 -1.74
C PHE A 118 -0.25 5.90 -1.34
N ASP A 119 -1.51 5.74 -0.95
CA ASP A 119 -2.34 6.81 -0.39
C ASP A 119 -2.70 6.44 1.05
N ARG A 120 -2.36 7.31 2.00
CA ARG A 120 -2.78 7.13 3.39
C ARG A 120 -3.33 8.44 3.98
N PRO A 121 -4.47 8.40 4.68
CA PRO A 121 -4.90 9.53 5.47
C PRO A 121 -3.87 9.84 6.55
N LEU A 122 -3.56 11.11 6.73
CA LEU A 122 -2.69 11.54 7.83
C LEU A 122 -3.53 11.64 9.10
N PRO A 123 -3.02 11.15 10.25
CA PRO A 123 -3.73 11.30 11.50
C PRO A 123 -3.96 12.79 11.73
N HIS A 124 -5.22 13.19 11.75
CA HIS A 124 -5.60 14.51 12.21
C HIS A 124 -5.14 14.56 13.67
N GLY A 125 -4.21 15.45 14.02
CA GLY A 125 -3.92 15.73 15.42
C GLY A 125 -5.25 15.99 16.18
N PRO A 126 -5.30 15.73 17.49
CA PRO A 126 -6.53 15.94 18.26
C PRO A 126 -7.09 17.34 17.94
N ARG A 127 -8.36 17.40 17.51
CA ARG A 127 -9.14 18.64 17.59
C ARG A 127 -9.20 18.93 19.08
N ASP A 128 -8.48 19.97 19.49
CA ASP A 128 -8.53 20.58 20.82
C ASP A 128 -9.98 20.67 21.33
#